data_AF-A0AAD8KM09-F1
#
_entry.id   AF-A0AAD8KM09-F1
#
_cell.length_a   1.000
_cell.length_b   1.000
_cell.length_c   1.000
_cell.angle_alpha   90.00
_cell.angle_beta   90.00
_cell.angle_gamma   90.00
#
_symmetry.space_group_name_H-M   'P 1'
#
loop_
_entity.id
_entity.type
_entity.pdbx_description
1 polymer ?
#
loop_
_entity_poly.entity_id
_entity_poly.type
_entity_poly.pdbx_seq_one_letter_code
_entity_poly.pdbx_strand_id
1 'polypeptide(L)'
;MVLNRLPLRVSLAHRGVHLDLAECPICNSGLEDKDHIFAYCPFASMVWTQVGVWLKLPIVSSSSLDNIMDTTGYGMRNGSSLQIIVDSVLKSALWCIWKTRNDRVFKNINPCPYKTVEEIKILSFLWVKNRAKFGWLEWNMWVGSNLLLLPPVIPPPPFLRPPAVSAAASNCTSSPLLRSPATCLIFRFF
;
A
#
# COMPACT_ATOMS: atom_id res chain seq x y z
N MET A 1 0.86 -15.29 -5.23
CA MET A 1 0.23 -13.95 -5.31
C MET A 1 -1.17 -14.10 -5.92
N VAL A 2 -2.23 -13.60 -5.26
CA VAL A 2 -3.65 -13.85 -5.60
C VAL A 2 -4.22 -12.78 -6.57
N LEU A 3 -3.36 -12.17 -7.39
CA LEU A 3 -3.73 -11.09 -8.32
C LEU A 3 -4.70 -11.55 -9.41
N ASN A 4 -4.67 -12.84 -9.77
CA ASN A 4 -5.58 -13.46 -10.75
C ASN A 4 -7.04 -13.57 -10.27
N ARG A 5 -7.35 -13.18 -9.02
CA ARG A 5 -8.72 -13.12 -8.50
C ARG A 5 -9.32 -11.71 -8.49
N LEU A 6 -8.55 -10.70 -8.91
CA LEU A 6 -9.09 -9.35 -9.05
C LEU A 6 -10.10 -9.33 -10.21
N PRO A 7 -11.28 -8.70 -10.05
CA PRO A 7 -12.25 -8.49 -11.13
C PRO A 7 -11.76 -7.42 -12.11
N LEU A 8 -10.65 -7.69 -12.78
CA LEU A 8 -10.12 -6.90 -13.89
C LEU A 8 -11.04 -7.09 -15.11
N ARG A 9 -11.18 -6.08 -15.98
CA ARG A 9 -12.05 -6.21 -17.16
C ARG A 9 -11.63 -7.35 -18.08
N VAL A 10 -10.32 -7.55 -18.26
CA VAL A 10 -9.81 -8.72 -19.01
C VAL A 10 -10.23 -10.04 -18.34
N SER A 11 -10.16 -10.12 -17.01
CA SER A 11 -10.59 -11.31 -16.26
C SER A 11 -12.12 -11.50 -16.27
N LEU A 12 -12.91 -10.43 -16.41
CA LEU A 12 -14.36 -10.47 -16.54
C LEU A 12 -14.79 -10.85 -17.97
N ALA A 13 -14.10 -10.35 -19.00
CA ALA A 13 -14.32 -10.72 -20.39
C ALA A 13 -14.05 -12.23 -20.60
N HIS A 14 -12.98 -12.76 -20.00
CA HIS A 14 -12.70 -14.21 -19.97
C HIS A 14 -13.79 -15.04 -19.26
N ARG A 15 -14.62 -14.40 -18.42
CA ARG A 15 -15.77 -15.04 -17.73
C ARG A 15 -17.10 -14.79 -18.43
N GLY A 16 -17.08 -14.28 -19.66
CA GLY A 16 -18.28 -14.05 -20.47
C GLY A 16 -19.03 -12.74 -20.17
N VAL A 17 -18.46 -11.84 -19.37
CA VAL A 17 -19.04 -10.50 -19.16
C VAL A 17 -18.50 -9.59 -20.26
N HIS A 18 -19.32 -9.35 -21.29
CA HIS A 18 -18.99 -8.38 -22.34
C HIS A 18 -19.03 -6.97 -21.76
N LEU A 19 -17.87 -6.31 -21.74
CA LEU A 19 -17.76 -4.88 -21.47
C LEU A 19 -17.38 -4.22 -22.80
N ASP A 20 -18.17 -3.23 -23.22
CA ASP A 20 -18.02 -2.59 -24.53
C ASP A 20 -16.66 -1.89 -24.73
N LEU A 21 -15.95 -1.60 -23.63
CA LEU A 21 -14.60 -1.03 -23.63
C LEU A 21 -13.73 -1.73 -22.58
N ALA A 22 -12.73 -2.49 -23.03
CA ALA A 22 -11.72 -3.11 -22.17
C ALA A 22 -10.69 -2.09 -21.64
N GLU A 23 -10.94 -0.80 -21.81
CA GLU A 23 -10.01 0.28 -21.46
C GLU A 23 -9.92 0.54 -19.95
N CYS A 24 -8.78 1.04 -19.49
CA CYS A 24 -8.58 1.42 -18.10
C CYS A 24 -9.53 2.57 -17.68
N PRO A 25 -10.35 2.41 -16.62
CA PRO A 25 -11.34 3.42 -16.19
C PRO A 25 -10.72 4.67 -15.58
N ILE A 26 -9.43 4.62 -15.25
CA ILE A 26 -8.68 5.72 -14.66
C ILE A 26 -8.15 6.66 -15.74
N CYS A 27 -7.41 6.12 -16.71
CA CYS A 27 -6.75 6.93 -17.75
C CYS A 27 -7.47 6.91 -19.11
N ASN A 28 -8.53 6.11 -19.26
CA ASN A 28 -9.26 5.90 -20.52
C ASN A 28 -8.34 5.54 -21.69
N SER A 29 -7.28 4.79 -21.40
CA SER A 29 -6.29 4.35 -22.37
C SER A 29 -5.70 3.02 -21.96
N GLY A 30 -5.31 2.20 -22.93
CA GLY A 30 -4.73 0.87 -22.69
C GLY A 30 -5.74 -0.16 -22.16
N LEU A 31 -5.44 -1.44 -22.36
CA LEU A 31 -6.26 -2.54 -21.86
C LEU A 31 -6.16 -2.61 -20.33
N GLU A 32 -7.31 -2.80 -19.66
CA GLU A 32 -7.38 -2.93 -18.21
C GLU A 32 -6.97 -4.34 -17.77
N ASP A 33 -5.66 -4.58 -17.76
CA ASP A 33 -5.01 -5.74 -17.15
C ASP A 33 -4.27 -5.38 -15.83
N LYS A 34 -3.67 -6.39 -15.20
CA LYS A 34 -2.90 -6.26 -13.95
C LYS A 34 -1.78 -5.23 -14.11
N ASP A 35 -0.94 -5.40 -15.12
CA ASP A 35 0.27 -4.61 -15.26
C ASP A 35 -0.06 -3.19 -15.71
N HIS A 36 -1.13 -2.99 -16.49
CA HIS A 36 -1.63 -1.67 -16.78
C HIS A 36 -2.14 -0.98 -15.53
N ILE A 37 -3.06 -1.57 -14.75
CA ILE A 37 -3.61 -0.90 -13.56
C ILE A 37 -2.52 -0.55 -12.55
N PHE A 38 -1.58 -1.46 -12.31
CA PHE A 38 -0.60 -1.31 -11.24
C PHE A 38 0.74 -0.73 -11.66
N ALA A 39 1.13 -0.78 -12.94
CA ALA A 39 2.44 -0.30 -13.40
C ALA A 39 2.32 0.74 -14.53
N TYR A 40 1.67 0.39 -15.66
CA TYR A 40 1.73 1.23 -16.87
C TYR A 40 0.73 2.39 -16.90
N CYS A 41 -0.34 2.34 -16.11
CA CYS A 41 -1.32 3.42 -16.06
C CYS A 41 -0.62 4.72 -15.63
N PRO A 42 -0.80 5.84 -16.36
CA PRO A 42 -0.15 7.11 -16.01
C PRO A 42 -0.41 7.55 -14.56
N PHE A 43 -1.61 7.26 -14.04
CA PHE A 43 -1.95 7.47 -12.64
C PHE A 43 -1.07 6.63 -11.70
N ALA A 44 -0.95 5.32 -11.95
CA ALA A 44 -0.13 4.44 -11.13
C ALA A 44 1.35 4.84 -11.21
N SER A 45 1.84 5.19 -12.39
CA SER A 45 3.18 5.72 -12.60
C SER A 45 3.45 6.94 -11.72
N MET A 46 2.56 7.93 -11.71
CA MET A 46 2.67 9.11 -10.84
C MET A 46 2.67 8.76 -9.35
N VAL A 47 1.85 7.78 -8.93
CA VAL A 47 1.83 7.30 -7.53
C VAL A 47 3.18 6.68 -7.18
N TRP A 48 3.72 5.80 -8.02
CA TRP A 48 5.01 5.17 -7.79
C TRP A 48 6.17 6.16 -7.78
N THR A 49 6.18 7.15 -8.66
CA THR A 49 7.18 8.22 -8.64
C THR A 49 7.15 8.96 -7.30
N GLN A 50 5.97 9.34 -6.81
CA GLN A 50 5.86 10.04 -5.53
C GLN A 50 6.24 9.16 -4.34
N VAL A 51 5.87 7.88 -4.36
CA VAL A 51 6.31 6.90 -3.35
C VAL A 51 7.83 6.74 -3.39
N GLY A 52 8.43 6.58 -4.57
CA GLY A 52 9.88 6.48 -4.74
C GLY A 52 10.62 7.71 -4.20
N VAL A 53 10.12 8.92 -4.50
CA VAL A 53 10.67 10.18 -3.95
C VAL A 53 10.56 10.22 -2.43
N TRP A 54 9.41 9.84 -1.87
CA TRP A 54 9.21 9.80 -0.42
C TRP A 54 10.14 8.78 0.26
N LEU A 55 10.27 7.58 -0.31
CA LEU A 55 11.12 6.52 0.23
C LEU A 55 12.61 6.72 -0.06
N LYS A 56 12.96 7.64 -0.98
CA LYS A 56 14.30 7.77 -1.58
C LYS A 56 14.79 6.45 -2.20
N LEU A 57 13.88 5.73 -2.84
CA LEU A 57 14.14 4.49 -3.55
C LEU A 57 13.81 4.65 -5.04
N PRO A 58 14.62 4.08 -5.94
CA PRO A 58 14.36 4.13 -7.37
C PRO A 58 13.24 3.14 -7.75
N ILE A 59 12.00 3.43 -7.37
CA ILE A 59 10.83 2.64 -7.75
C ILE A 59 10.40 3.07 -9.15
N VAL A 60 10.65 2.21 -10.13
CA VAL A 60 10.38 2.50 -11.53
C VAL A 60 9.14 1.73 -11.99
N SER A 61 8.09 2.46 -12.39
CA SER A 61 6.83 1.90 -12.89
C SER A 61 6.90 1.25 -14.28
N SER A 62 8.05 1.30 -14.95
CA SER A 62 8.15 1.11 -16.42
C SER A 62 8.26 -0.33 -16.90
N SER A 63 8.07 -1.34 -16.05
CA SER A 63 8.45 -2.71 -16.43
C SER A 63 7.38 -3.78 -16.15
N SER A 64 6.92 -3.97 -14.91
CA SER A 64 5.79 -4.85 -14.56
C SER A 64 5.44 -4.68 -13.08
N LEU A 65 4.27 -5.17 -12.64
CA LEU A 65 3.97 -5.23 -11.21
C LEU A 65 4.99 -6.10 -10.45
N ASP A 66 5.45 -7.20 -11.06
CA ASP A 66 6.38 -8.12 -10.40
C ASP A 66 7.73 -7.43 -10.14
N ASN A 67 8.22 -6.60 -11.08
CA ASN A 67 9.44 -5.83 -10.91
C ASN A 67 9.31 -4.73 -9.84
N ILE A 68 8.12 -4.13 -9.70
CA ILE A 68 7.86 -3.17 -8.61
C ILE A 68 7.93 -3.89 -7.25
N MET A 69 7.40 -5.11 -7.18
CA MET A 69 7.43 -5.92 -5.95
C MET A 69 8.84 -6.44 -5.62
N ASP A 70 9.68 -6.67 -6.63
CA ASP A 70 11.08 -7.07 -6.43
C ASP A 70 11.98 -5.95 -5.87
N THR A 71 11.46 -4.73 -5.69
CA THR A 71 12.18 -3.62 -5.03
C THR A 71 12.74 -4.01 -3.66
N THR A 72 12.08 -4.92 -2.92
CA THR A 72 12.56 -5.43 -1.63
C THR A 72 13.63 -6.52 -1.74
N GLY A 73 13.79 -7.14 -2.91
CA GLY A 73 14.75 -8.22 -3.17
C GLY A 73 16.16 -7.73 -3.50
N TYR A 74 16.29 -6.51 -4.04
CA TYR A 74 17.58 -5.92 -4.39
C TYR A 74 18.19 -5.15 -3.21
N GLY A 75 19.02 -5.83 -2.41
CA GLY A 75 19.93 -5.19 -1.45
C GLY A 75 19.39 -5.04 -0.02
N MET A 76 18.15 -5.47 0.28
CA MET A 76 17.63 -5.51 1.65
C MET A 76 17.83 -6.90 2.26
N ARG A 77 18.28 -6.97 3.52
CA ARG A 77 18.38 -8.24 4.24
C ARG A 77 16.98 -8.79 4.52
N ASN A 78 16.77 -10.07 4.24
CA ASN A 78 15.53 -10.76 4.57
C ASN A 78 15.19 -10.64 6.07
N GLY A 79 13.95 -10.29 6.37
CA GLY A 79 13.45 -10.05 7.72
C GLY A 79 13.94 -8.74 8.35
N SER A 80 14.64 -7.86 7.61
CA SER A 80 15.05 -6.57 8.15
C SER A 80 13.85 -5.63 8.35
N SER A 81 14.00 -4.71 9.29
CA SER A 81 13.05 -3.62 9.55
C SER A 81 12.72 -2.83 8.30
N LEU A 82 13.75 -2.54 7.49
CA LEU A 82 13.62 -1.83 6.23
C LEU A 82 12.81 -2.64 5.22
N GLN A 83 13.09 -3.95 5.06
CA GLN A 83 12.30 -4.81 4.18
C GLN A 83 10.83 -4.80 4.59
N ILE A 84 10.52 -5.00 5.87
CA ILE A 84 9.14 -5.01 6.38
C ILE A 84 8.43 -3.68 6.11
N ILE A 85 9.11 -2.56 6.34
CA ILE A 85 8.58 -1.22 6.10
C ILE A 85 8.28 -1.00 4.62
N VAL A 86 9.24 -1.29 3.74
CA VAL A 86 9.07 -1.11 2.29
C VAL A 86 7.98 -2.04 1.76
N ASP A 87 7.97 -3.31 2.19
CA ASP A 87 6.90 -4.26 1.88
C ASP A 87 5.52 -3.75 2.27
N SER A 88 5.42 -3.12 3.45
CA SER A 88 4.15 -2.54 3.93
C SER A 88 3.69 -1.38 3.06
N VAL A 89 4.63 -0.54 2.62
CA VAL A 89 4.35 0.59 1.72
C VAL A 89 3.92 0.09 0.35
N LEU A 90 4.64 -0.87 -0.24
CA LEU A 90 4.31 -1.43 -1.57
C LEU A 90 2.91 -2.07 -1.55
N LYS A 91 2.61 -2.91 -0.56
CA LYS A 91 1.28 -3.55 -0.42
C LYS A 91 0.17 -2.51 -0.19
N SER A 92 0.44 -1.47 0.59
CA SER A 92 -0.50 -0.36 0.79
C SER A 92 -0.74 0.42 -0.51
N ALA A 93 0.31 0.63 -1.32
CA ALA A 93 0.21 1.28 -2.63
C ALA A 93 -0.67 0.49 -3.60
N LEU A 94 -0.47 -0.82 -3.72
CA LEU A 94 -1.33 -1.68 -4.53
C LEU A 94 -2.79 -1.58 -4.11
N TRP A 95 -3.05 -1.64 -2.80
CA TRP A 95 -4.40 -1.50 -2.28
C TRP A 95 -5.01 -0.14 -2.63
N CYS A 96 -4.30 0.96 -2.40
CA CYS A 96 -4.81 2.31 -2.69
C CYS A 96 -5.07 2.52 -4.18
N ILE A 97 -4.19 2.02 -5.06
CA ILE A 97 -4.40 2.09 -6.51
C ILE A 97 -5.66 1.31 -6.90
N TRP A 98 -5.81 0.08 -6.38
CA TRP A 98 -7.00 -0.75 -6.61
C TRP A 98 -8.28 -0.12 -6.08
N LYS A 99 -8.24 0.44 -4.87
CA LYS A 99 -9.36 1.16 -4.25
C LYS A 99 -9.75 2.37 -5.09
N THR A 100 -8.79 3.19 -5.52
CA THR A 100 -9.05 4.35 -6.39
C THR A 100 -9.67 3.94 -7.71
N ARG A 101 -9.22 2.83 -8.31
CA ARG A 101 -9.86 2.23 -9.49
C ARG A 101 -11.33 1.91 -9.21
N ASN A 102 -11.62 1.24 -8.09
CA ASN A 102 -12.98 0.88 -7.74
C ASN A 102 -13.86 2.10 -7.45
N ASP A 103 -13.34 3.11 -6.76
CA ASP A 103 -14.06 4.37 -6.52
C ASP A 103 -14.37 5.09 -7.85
N ARG A 104 -13.46 5.03 -8.83
CA ARG A 104 -13.72 5.53 -10.19
C ARG A 104 -14.83 4.76 -10.88
N VAL A 105 -14.84 3.43 -10.80
CA VAL A 105 -15.83 2.57 -11.48
C VAL A 105 -17.22 2.64 -10.82
N PHE A 106 -17.30 2.54 -9.50
CA PHE A 106 -18.56 2.39 -8.78
C PHE A 106 -19.15 3.71 -8.27
N LYS A 107 -18.32 4.74 -8.12
CA LYS A 107 -18.74 6.04 -7.55
C LYS A 107 -18.42 7.21 -8.48
N ASN A 108 -17.82 6.96 -9.65
CA ASN A 108 -17.41 7.98 -10.61
C ASN A 108 -16.48 9.06 -9.99
N ILE A 109 -15.71 8.71 -8.96
CA ILE A 109 -14.78 9.65 -8.29
C ILE A 109 -13.53 9.79 -9.15
N ASN A 110 -13.08 11.04 -9.37
CA ASN A 110 -11.88 11.30 -10.14
C ASN A 110 -10.60 10.91 -9.36
N PRO A 111 -9.68 10.15 -9.99
CA PRO A 111 -8.45 9.71 -9.35
C PRO A 111 -7.51 10.90 -9.08
N CYS A 112 -6.90 10.93 -7.90
CA CYS A 112 -5.92 11.95 -7.53
C CYS A 112 -4.66 11.28 -6.95
N PRO A 113 -3.51 11.34 -7.66
CA PRO A 113 -2.27 10.70 -7.20
C PRO A 113 -1.83 11.19 -5.81
N TYR A 114 -1.91 12.49 -5.56
CA TYR A 114 -1.50 13.08 -4.27
C TYR A 114 -2.32 12.54 -3.09
N LYS A 115 -3.65 12.55 -3.20
CA LYS A 115 -4.54 11.96 -2.18
C LYS A 115 -4.28 10.47 -1.99
N THR A 116 -4.01 9.77 -3.08
CA THR A 116 -3.69 8.33 -3.03
C THR A 116 -2.39 8.09 -2.25
N VAL A 117 -1.36 8.92 -2.47
CA VAL A 117 -0.09 8.84 -1.72
C VAL A 117 -0.26 9.17 -0.25
N GLU A 118 -1.10 10.14 0.11
CA GLU A 118 -1.45 10.41 1.51
C GLU A 118 -2.14 9.21 2.18
N GLU A 119 -3.10 8.57 1.49
CA GLU A 119 -3.72 7.34 1.98
C GLU A 119 -2.71 6.20 2.13
N ILE A 120 -1.77 6.06 1.20
CA ILE A 120 -0.68 5.07 1.28
C ILE A 120 0.13 5.31 2.55
N LYS A 121 0.56 6.55 2.83
CA LYS A 121 1.32 6.89 4.04
C LYS A 121 0.55 6.52 5.30
N ILE A 122 -0.73 6.85 5.37
CA ILE A 122 -1.59 6.56 6.54
C ILE A 122 -1.73 5.04 6.74
N LEU A 123 -2.09 4.30 5.69
CA LEU A 123 -2.35 2.86 5.80
C LEU A 123 -1.09 2.07 6.13
N SER A 124 0.03 2.41 5.48
CA SER A 124 1.31 1.77 5.74
C SER A 124 1.83 2.06 7.15
N PHE A 125 1.68 3.31 7.65
CA PHE A 125 1.99 3.65 9.04
C PHE A 125 1.17 2.83 10.03
N LEU A 126 -0.15 2.78 9.84
CA LEU A 126 -1.05 2.03 10.74
C LEU A 126 -0.67 0.55 10.76
N TRP A 127 -0.26 -0.01 9.63
CA TRP A 127 0.18 -1.40 9.57
C TRP A 127 1.51 -1.60 10.30
N VAL A 128 2.50 -0.77 10.02
CA VAL A 128 3.84 -0.87 10.64
C VAL A 128 3.75 -0.68 12.16
N LYS A 129 3.02 0.34 12.62
CA LYS A 129 2.83 0.66 14.05
C LYS A 129 2.10 -0.46 14.80
N ASN A 130 1.03 -1.00 14.24
CA ASN A 130 0.16 -1.95 14.95
C ASN A 130 0.52 -3.43 14.73
N ARG A 131 1.21 -3.78 13.63
CA ARG A 131 1.45 -5.19 13.25
C ARG A 131 2.92 -5.58 13.17
N ALA A 132 3.83 -4.65 12.90
CA ALA A 132 5.24 -4.97 12.63
C ALA A 132 6.20 -4.76 13.83
N LYS A 133 5.68 -4.71 15.07
CA LYS A 133 6.45 -4.46 16.31
C LYS A 133 7.09 -3.06 16.40
N PHE A 134 6.67 -2.09 15.58
CA PHE A 134 7.16 -0.70 15.62
C PHE A 134 6.26 0.21 16.48
N GLY A 135 5.96 -0.20 17.71
CA GLY A 135 5.08 0.58 18.59
C GLY A 135 5.61 1.98 18.93
N TRP A 136 6.94 2.16 18.85
CA TRP A 136 7.64 3.43 19.08
C TRP A 136 7.60 4.40 17.90
N LEU A 137 7.13 3.96 16.72
CA LEU A 137 7.14 4.79 15.52
C LEU A 137 6.06 5.87 15.59
N GLU A 138 6.49 7.12 15.44
CA GLU A 138 5.60 8.29 15.42
C GLU A 138 5.31 8.78 13.99
N TRP A 139 4.12 9.36 13.80
CA TRP A 139 3.66 9.79 12.48
C TRP A 139 4.61 10.80 11.81
N ASN A 140 5.12 11.75 12.58
CA ASN A 140 6.03 12.78 12.06
C ASN A 140 7.36 12.16 11.58
N MET A 141 7.83 11.10 12.24
CA MET A 141 8.98 10.32 11.77
C MET A 141 8.62 9.58 10.48
N TRP A 142 7.43 8.98 10.40
CA TRP A 142 7.01 8.29 9.19
C TRP A 142 6.92 9.18 7.94
N VAL A 143 6.35 10.37 8.09
CA VAL A 143 6.17 11.30 6.96
C VAL A 143 7.45 12.06 6.61
N GLY A 144 8.25 12.41 7.61
CA GLY A 144 9.45 13.25 7.44
C GLY A 144 10.76 12.49 7.31
N SER A 145 10.85 11.23 7.75
CA SER A 145 12.10 10.48 7.73
C SER A 145 12.37 9.87 6.36
N ASN A 146 13.63 9.94 5.96
CA ASN A 146 14.20 8.97 5.04
C ASN A 146 14.10 7.60 5.74
N LEU A 147 13.27 6.68 5.24
CA LEU A 147 13.05 5.37 5.91
C LEU A 147 14.35 4.54 6.02
N LEU A 148 15.38 4.88 5.22
CA LEU A 148 16.74 4.35 5.33
C LEU A 148 17.49 4.78 6.61
N LEU A 149 17.03 5.86 7.28
CA LEU A 149 17.59 6.40 8.52
C LEU A 149 16.81 5.97 9.76
N LEU A 150 15.72 5.20 9.60
CA LEU A 150 15.04 4.66 10.76
C LEU A 150 16.00 3.73 11.49
N PRO A 151 16.16 3.87 12.82
CA PRO A 151 17.04 2.99 13.57
C PRO A 151 16.61 1.54 13.31
N PRO A 152 17.57 0.61 13.19
CA PRO A 152 17.24 -0.81 13.13
C PRO A 152 16.33 -1.13 14.32
N VAL A 153 15.40 -2.09 14.16
CA VAL A 153 14.58 -2.58 15.28
C VAL A 153 15.54 -3.17 16.31
N ILE A 154 16.01 -2.33 17.22
CA ILE A 154 16.56 -2.74 18.49
C ILE A 154 15.31 -3.07 19.30
N PRO A 155 15.00 -4.35 19.57
CA PRO A 155 13.94 -4.65 20.51
C PRO A 155 14.24 -3.87 21.79
N PRO A 156 13.26 -3.17 22.40
CA PRO A 156 13.52 -2.45 23.63
C PRO A 156 14.18 -3.42 24.62
N PRO A 157 15.25 -3.01 25.32
CA PRO A 157 15.84 -3.87 26.33
C PRO A 157 14.74 -4.32 27.30
N PRO A 158 14.81 -5.55 27.83
CA PRO A 158 13.71 -6.19 28.59
C PRO A 158 13.25 -5.42 29.84
N PHE A 159 13.92 -4.32 30.19
CA PHE A 159 13.71 -3.50 31.36
C PHE A 159 12.77 -2.30 31.16
N LEU A 160 12.24 -2.06 29.96
CA LEU A 160 11.20 -1.04 29.72
C LEU A 160 9.85 -1.67 29.37
N ARG A 161 9.48 -2.77 30.03
CA ARG A 161 8.06 -3.13 30.11
C ARG A 161 7.42 -2.06 31.02
N PRO A 162 6.49 -1.22 30.53
CA PRO A 162 5.76 -0.34 31.43
C PRO A 162 5.08 -1.21 32.49
N PRO A 163 4.98 -0.76 33.75
CA PRO A 163 4.22 -1.48 34.76
C PRO A 163 2.84 -1.76 34.20
N ALA A 164 2.30 -2.95 34.47
CA ALA A 164 0.99 -3.36 34.00
C ALA A 164 -0.05 -2.31 34.43
N VAL A 165 -0.34 -1.37 33.53
CA VAL A 165 -1.39 -0.39 33.75
C VAL A 165 -2.67 -1.17 33.55
N SER A 166 -3.37 -1.40 34.65
CA SER A 166 -4.72 -1.97 34.68
C SER A 166 -5.56 -1.32 33.59
N ALA A 167 -6.26 -2.17 32.83
CA ALA A 167 -7.17 -1.79 31.76
C ALA A 167 -8.10 -0.64 32.18
N ALA A 168 -7.75 0.57 31.78
CA ALA A 168 -8.69 1.65 31.57
C ALA A 168 -8.71 1.87 30.06
N ALA A 169 -9.78 1.40 29.43
CA ALA A 169 -10.07 1.60 28.03
C ALA A 169 -10.10 3.12 27.74
N SER A 170 -9.00 3.67 27.22
CA SER A 170 -8.96 5.01 26.67
C SER A 170 -9.24 4.94 25.17
N ASN A 171 -10.34 5.58 24.80
CA ASN A 171 -10.99 5.62 23.49
C ASN A 171 -10.15 6.27 22.38
N CYS A 172 -9.04 5.65 21.96
CA CYS A 172 -8.33 6.01 20.73
C CYS A 172 -8.73 5.08 19.57
N THR A 173 -10.04 5.02 19.29
CA THR A 173 -10.59 4.38 18.08
C THR A 173 -11.54 5.33 17.34
N SER A 174 -11.03 6.52 17.03
CA SER A 174 -11.73 7.54 16.22
C SER A 174 -11.06 7.73 14.86
N SER A 175 -10.58 6.64 14.24
CA SER A 175 -10.27 6.62 12.81
C SER A 175 -11.24 5.67 12.09
N PRO A 176 -12.21 6.20 11.30
CA PRO A 176 -13.22 5.39 10.61
C PRO A 176 -12.64 4.30 9.69
N LEU A 177 -11.39 4.45 9.26
CA LEU A 177 -10.68 3.53 8.36
C LEU A 177 -10.30 2.18 9.00
N LEU A 178 -10.22 2.10 10.33
CA LEU A 178 -9.80 0.88 11.06
C LEU A 178 -10.97 -0.04 11.47
N ARG A 179 -12.23 0.42 11.36
CA ARG A 179 -13.40 -0.38 11.75
C ARG A 179 -13.98 -1.25 10.64
N SER A 180 -13.54 -1.08 9.38
CA SER A 180 -14.07 -1.91 8.29
C SER A 180 -13.45 -3.31 8.32
N PRO A 181 -14.25 -4.39 8.37
CA PRO A 181 -13.76 -5.77 8.16
C PRO A 181 -12.99 -5.92 6.85
N ALA A 182 -13.25 -5.05 5.86
CA ALA A 182 -12.50 -4.98 4.61
C ALA A 182 -11.01 -4.73 4.87
N THR A 183 -10.64 -3.87 5.83
CA THR A 183 -9.24 -3.50 6.11
C THR A 183 -8.39 -4.68 6.61
N CYS A 184 -9.02 -5.67 7.25
CA CYS A 184 -8.38 -6.94 7.63
C CYS A 184 -8.35 -7.97 6.48
N LEU A 185 -9.30 -7.93 5.55
CA LEU A 185 -9.31 -8.79 4.36
C LEU A 185 -8.27 -8.37 3.31
N ILE A 186 -7.89 -7.08 3.25
CA ILE A 186 -6.88 -6.52 2.33
C ILE A 186 -5.61 -7.39 2.27
N PHE A 187 -5.10 -7.84 3.41
CA PHE A 187 -3.84 -8.58 3.52
C PHE A 187 -3.97 -10.11 3.49
N ARG A 188 -5.21 -10.63 3.38
CA ARG A 188 -5.40 -12.04 3.01
C ARG A 188 -5.37 -12.24 1.50
N PHE A 189 -5.49 -11.16 0.73
CA PHE A 189 -5.47 -11.16 -0.73
C PHE A 189 -4.20 -10.53 -1.34
N PHE A 190 -3.45 -9.71 -0.59
CA PHE A 190 -2.16 -9.10 -0.99
C PHE A 190 -1.03 -9.37 0.01
#